data_AF-A0A8T4BI61-F1
#
_entry.id   AF-A0A8T4BI61-F1
#
_cell.length_a   1.000
_cell.length_b   1.000
_cell.length_c   1.000
_cell.angle_alpha   90.00
_cell.angle_beta   90.00
_cell.angle_gamma   90.00
#
_symmetry.space_group_name_H-M   'P 1'
#
loop_
_entity.id
_entity.type
_entity.pdbx_description
1 polymer ?
#
loop_
_entity_poly.entity_id
_entity_poly.type
_entity_poly.pdbx_seq_one_letter_code
_entity_poly.pdbx_strand_id
1 'polypeptide(L)'
;MGKDKEEKPKKNDFKVFLRKRAPIYLGLIGLFIIFIVPDLTKSDLESSFPELVFEEQQAVDALMGYNGPNESGLTVMDAISMKISEEYPDEKIYDNKKTNVELIVSSIDSEKYQVMLNFESHKGETNYDWNVDMSSGEITSNNQESKYIIDLVDFYD
;
A
#
# COMPACT_ATOMS: atom_id res chain seq x y z
N MET A 1 58.68 -13.01 -27.75
CA MET A 1 57.80 -13.67 -26.76
C MET A 1 57.11 -12.56 -25.99
N GLY A 2 55.89 -12.20 -26.41
CA GLY A 2 55.12 -11.09 -25.87
C GLY A 2 54.48 -11.43 -24.53
N LYS A 3 54.28 -10.41 -23.70
CA LYS A 3 53.33 -10.40 -22.59
C LYS A 3 52.75 -8.99 -22.48
N ASP A 4 51.63 -8.77 -23.15
CA ASP A 4 50.77 -7.61 -22.93
C ASP A 4 50.11 -7.76 -21.56
N LYS A 5 50.16 -6.67 -20.78
CA LYS A 5 49.44 -6.54 -19.50
C LYS A 5 48.07 -5.95 -19.81
N GLU A 6 47.02 -6.67 -19.47
CA GLU A 6 45.64 -6.20 -19.53
C GLU A 6 45.44 -4.96 -18.64
N GLU A 7 45.18 -3.80 -19.25
CA GLU A 7 44.62 -2.63 -18.58
C GLU A 7 43.11 -2.83 -18.38
N LYS A 8 42.65 -2.69 -17.13
CA LYS A 8 41.24 -2.70 -16.75
C LYS A 8 40.44 -1.60 -17.48
N PRO A 9 39.22 -1.86 -17.99
CA PRO A 9 38.43 -0.85 -18.66
C PRO A 9 37.85 0.18 -17.67
N LYS A 10 37.94 1.45 -18.07
CA LYS A 10 37.56 2.66 -17.31
C LYS A 10 36.04 2.80 -17.18
N LYS A 11 35.56 3.06 -15.96
CA LYS A 11 34.16 3.35 -15.58
C LYS A 11 33.52 4.62 -16.23
N ASN A 12 34.16 5.23 -17.22
CA ASN A 12 33.75 6.54 -17.77
C ASN A 12 32.95 6.46 -19.07
N ASP A 13 32.86 5.30 -19.72
CA ASP A 13 32.21 5.16 -21.03
C ASP A 13 30.68 5.28 -20.96
N PHE A 14 30.06 4.90 -19.82
CA PHE A 14 28.62 5.03 -19.61
C PHE A 14 28.13 6.49 -19.61
N LYS A 15 28.88 7.39 -18.96
CA LYS A 15 28.54 8.82 -18.88
C LYS A 15 28.69 9.51 -20.24
N VAL A 16 29.67 9.08 -21.03
CA VAL A 16 29.88 9.55 -22.41
C VAL A 16 28.79 9.03 -23.34
N PHE A 17 28.33 7.80 -23.11
CA PHE A 17 27.23 7.19 -23.85
C PHE A 17 25.89 7.92 -23.64
N LEU A 18 25.53 8.25 -22.39
CA LEU A 18 24.32 9.03 -22.06
C LEU A 18 24.30 10.40 -22.76
N ARG A 19 25.46 11.07 -22.84
CA ARG A 19 25.58 12.42 -23.42
C ARG A 19 25.47 12.42 -24.95
N LYS A 20 25.84 11.33 -25.62
CA LYS A 20 25.96 11.28 -27.09
C LYS A 20 24.62 10.98 -27.82
N ARG A 21 23.59 10.55 -27.08
CA ARG A 21 22.24 10.25 -27.61
C ARG A 21 21.12 10.82 -26.73
N ALA A 22 21.42 11.84 -25.93
CA ALA A 22 20.50 12.51 -25.01
C ALA A 22 19.12 12.88 -25.61
N PRO A 23 18.96 13.27 -26.91
CA PRO A 23 17.64 13.60 -27.44
C PRO A 23 16.68 12.41 -27.52
N ILE A 24 17.20 11.20 -27.81
CA ILE A 24 16.36 10.00 -28.00
C ILE A 24 16.00 9.38 -26.65
N TYR A 25 16.94 9.37 -25.69
CA TYR A 25 16.71 8.80 -24.37
C TYR A 25 15.78 9.66 -23.51
N LEU A 26 15.81 10.99 -23.65
CA LEU A 26 14.84 11.86 -22.98
C LEU A 26 13.42 11.64 -23.55
N GLY A 27 13.30 11.44 -24.87
CA GLY A 27 12.03 11.08 -25.51
C GLY A 27 11.48 9.73 -25.06
N LEU A 28 12.34 8.72 -24.83
CA LEU A 28 11.93 7.42 -24.32
C LEU A 28 11.51 7.45 -22.84
N ILE A 29 12.23 8.19 -21.98
CA ILE A 29 11.83 8.35 -20.56
C ILE A 29 10.52 9.16 -20.47
N GLY A 30 10.34 10.16 -21.32
CA GLY A 30 9.10 10.93 -21.41
C GLY A 30 7.90 10.11 -21.90
N LEU A 31 8.12 9.09 -22.74
CA LEU A 31 7.04 8.22 -23.25
C LEU A 31 6.49 7.28 -22.17
N PHE A 32 7.31 6.83 -21.21
CA PHE A 32 6.85 5.97 -20.11
C PHE A 32 5.97 6.71 -19.07
N ILE A 33 6.07 8.04 -18.96
CA ILE A 33 5.18 8.82 -18.09
C ILE A 33 3.76 8.91 -18.68
N ILE A 34 3.59 8.74 -19.99
CA ILE A 34 2.30 8.88 -20.68
C ILE A 34 1.48 7.57 -20.63
N PHE A 35 2.07 6.46 -20.16
CA PHE A 35 1.42 5.15 -20.00
C PHE A 35 1.21 4.75 -18.53
N ILE A 36 1.05 5.71 -17.62
CA ILE A 36 0.40 5.41 -16.35
C ILE A 36 -1.05 5.08 -16.69
N VAL A 37 -1.39 3.80 -16.58
CA VAL A 37 -2.70 3.22 -16.89
C VAL A 37 -3.80 4.09 -16.25
N PRO A 38 -4.91 4.42 -16.94
CA PRO A 38 -6.04 5.14 -16.33
C PRO A 38 -6.61 4.45 -15.07
N ASP A 39 -6.33 3.15 -14.88
CA ASP A 39 -6.67 2.41 -13.66
C ASP A 39 -5.85 2.84 -12.43
N LEU A 40 -4.60 3.29 -12.58
CA LEU A 40 -3.77 3.78 -11.47
C LEU A 40 -4.15 5.19 -10.99
N THR A 41 -5.15 5.81 -11.63
CA THR A 41 -5.71 7.11 -11.23
C THR A 41 -7.10 6.99 -10.61
N LYS A 42 -7.59 5.77 -10.38
CA LYS A 42 -8.83 5.56 -9.62
C LYS A 42 -8.49 5.75 -8.13
N SER A 43 -9.26 6.58 -7.45
CA SER A 43 -9.19 6.63 -5.99
C SER A 43 -9.54 5.24 -5.44
N ASP A 44 -8.67 4.68 -4.63
CA ASP A 44 -8.84 3.43 -3.89
C ASP A 44 -8.72 3.69 -2.38
N LEU A 45 -8.83 2.62 -1.57
CA LEU A 45 -8.77 2.74 -0.12
C LEU A 45 -7.45 3.34 0.35
N GLU A 46 -6.32 2.85 -0.17
CA GLU A 46 -4.97 3.28 0.18
C GLU A 46 -4.75 4.76 -0.17
N SER A 47 -5.23 5.20 -1.34
CA SER A 47 -5.12 6.60 -1.77
C SER A 47 -5.88 7.58 -0.87
N SER A 48 -6.78 7.08 -0.02
CA SER A 48 -7.54 7.88 0.94
C SER A 48 -6.82 8.04 2.28
N PHE A 49 -5.68 7.37 2.49
CA PHE A 49 -4.95 7.43 3.75
C PHE A 49 -4.14 8.73 3.86
N PRO A 50 -4.06 9.33 5.06
CA PRO A 50 -3.25 10.51 5.31
C PRO A 50 -1.75 10.19 5.32
N GLU A 51 -0.91 11.21 5.21
CA GLU A 51 0.51 11.06 5.53
C GLU A 51 0.68 10.88 7.05
N LEU A 52 1.28 9.75 7.46
CA LEU A 52 1.53 9.40 8.85
C LEU A 52 3.01 9.61 9.23
N VAL A 53 3.29 9.69 10.53
CA VAL A 53 4.68 9.65 11.00
C VAL A 53 5.25 8.23 10.88
N PHE A 54 6.57 8.10 10.88
CA PHE A 54 7.25 6.84 10.55
C PHE A 54 6.83 5.65 11.43
N GLU A 55 6.63 5.84 12.75
CA GLU A 55 6.18 4.75 13.61
C GLU A 55 4.74 4.33 13.33
N GLU A 56 3.84 5.30 13.12
CA GLU A 56 2.42 5.05 12.80
C GLU A 56 2.28 4.38 11.43
N GLN A 57 3.06 4.82 10.44
CA GLN A 57 3.08 4.22 9.11
C GLN A 57 3.48 2.75 9.18
N GLN A 58 4.49 2.40 9.96
CA GLN A 58 4.90 1.00 10.12
C GLN A 58 3.79 0.13 10.73
N ALA A 59 3.00 0.66 11.67
CA ALA A 59 1.87 -0.07 12.24
C ALA A 59 0.74 -0.27 11.22
N VAL A 60 0.45 0.75 10.41
CA VAL A 60 -0.52 0.65 9.32
C VAL A 60 -0.05 -0.33 8.26
N ASP A 61 1.22 -0.26 7.83
CA ASP A 61 1.80 -1.18 6.85
C ASP A 61 1.76 -2.63 7.35
N ALA A 62 2.09 -2.85 8.63
CA ALA A 62 2.03 -4.17 9.25
C ALA A 62 0.60 -4.73 9.27
N LEU A 63 -0.40 -3.91 9.62
CA LEU A 63 -1.80 -4.30 9.61
C LEU A 63 -2.30 -4.57 8.18
N MET A 64 -2.13 -3.59 7.29
CA MET A 64 -2.71 -3.62 5.95
C MET A 64 -2.06 -4.69 5.06
N GLY A 65 -0.77 -5.00 5.30
CA GLY A 65 -0.04 -6.06 4.63
C GLY A 65 -0.22 -7.45 5.25
N TYR A 66 -0.90 -7.57 6.39
CA TYR A 66 -1.18 -8.87 7.01
C TYR A 66 -2.04 -9.72 6.09
N ASN A 67 -1.57 -10.93 5.74
CA ASN A 67 -2.17 -11.85 4.77
C ASN A 67 -2.41 -13.25 5.35
N GLY A 68 -2.69 -13.30 6.64
CA GLY A 68 -3.02 -14.52 7.38
C GLY A 68 -1.79 -15.36 7.74
N PRO A 69 -1.98 -16.44 8.50
CA PRO A 69 -0.89 -17.27 9.01
C PRO A 69 -0.16 -18.09 7.94
N ASN A 70 -0.76 -18.25 6.76
CA ASN A 70 -0.20 -19.02 5.64
C ASN A 70 0.61 -18.15 4.65
N GLU A 71 0.64 -16.83 4.84
CA GLU A 71 1.38 -15.84 4.04
C GLU A 71 1.08 -15.85 2.52
N SER A 72 -0.03 -16.45 2.09
CA SER A 72 -0.39 -16.62 0.68
C SER A 72 -1.78 -16.11 0.30
N GLY A 73 -2.51 -15.58 1.28
CA GLY A 73 -3.92 -15.22 1.16
C GLY A 73 -4.18 -13.75 0.86
N LEU A 74 -5.44 -13.38 1.07
CA LEU A 74 -5.96 -12.02 1.00
C LEU A 74 -5.31 -11.14 2.07
N THR A 75 -4.88 -9.92 1.73
CA THR A 75 -4.41 -8.98 2.77
C THR A 75 -5.59 -8.33 3.51
N VAL A 76 -5.35 -7.73 4.66
CA VAL A 76 -6.37 -6.89 5.35
C VAL A 76 -6.86 -5.76 4.44
N MET A 77 -5.96 -5.09 3.71
CA MET A 77 -6.32 -4.05 2.74
C MET A 77 -7.25 -4.59 1.65
N ASP A 78 -6.92 -5.76 1.09
CA ASP A 78 -7.73 -6.41 0.05
C ASP A 78 -9.09 -6.82 0.60
N ALA A 79 -9.14 -7.36 1.82
CA ALA A 79 -10.38 -7.78 2.48
C ALA A 79 -11.36 -6.63 2.69
N ILE A 80 -10.87 -5.48 3.18
CA ILE A 80 -11.69 -4.27 3.34
C ILE A 80 -12.14 -3.75 1.97
N SER A 81 -11.23 -3.69 1.00
CA SER A 81 -11.53 -3.23 -0.36
C SER A 81 -12.57 -4.11 -1.05
N MET A 82 -12.49 -5.43 -0.85
CA MET A 82 -13.45 -6.40 -1.37
C MET A 82 -14.82 -6.21 -0.73
N LYS A 83 -14.88 -6.12 0.60
CA LYS A 83 -16.13 -5.85 1.34
C LYS A 83 -16.82 -4.57 0.87
N ILE A 84 -16.06 -3.49 0.69
CA ILE A 84 -16.59 -2.22 0.16
C ILE A 84 -17.09 -2.44 -1.28
N SER A 85 -16.31 -3.10 -2.14
CA SER A 85 -16.73 -3.35 -3.53
C SER A 85 -17.99 -4.20 -3.65
N GLU A 86 -18.19 -5.17 -2.75
CA GLU A 86 -19.41 -5.98 -2.67
C GLU A 86 -20.63 -5.18 -2.22
N GLU A 87 -20.45 -4.21 -1.31
CA GLU A 87 -21.52 -3.35 -0.82
C GLU A 87 -21.93 -2.25 -1.83
N TYR A 88 -20.99 -1.81 -2.67
CA TYR A 88 -21.18 -0.77 -3.69
C TYR A 88 -20.84 -1.31 -5.10
N PRO A 89 -21.57 -2.32 -5.58
CA PRO A 89 -21.29 -2.90 -6.90
C PRO A 89 -21.50 -1.84 -7.98
N ASP A 90 -20.57 -1.80 -8.94
CA ASP A 90 -20.57 -0.87 -10.08
C ASP A 90 -20.46 0.63 -9.73
N GLU A 91 -20.14 0.98 -8.48
CA GLU A 91 -19.91 2.36 -8.05
C GLU A 91 -18.42 2.67 -7.92
N LYS A 92 -18.01 3.86 -8.37
CA LYS A 92 -16.71 4.43 -8.00
C LYS A 92 -16.81 5.09 -6.63
N ILE A 93 -16.95 4.28 -5.60
CA ILE A 93 -17.37 4.77 -4.28
C ILE A 93 -16.38 5.78 -3.68
N TYR A 94 -15.08 5.62 -3.90
CA TYR A 94 -14.05 6.55 -3.42
C TYR A 94 -14.06 7.92 -4.12
N ASP A 95 -14.64 8.02 -5.32
CA ASP A 95 -14.79 9.30 -6.04
C ASP A 95 -16.08 10.05 -5.60
N ASN A 96 -16.92 9.43 -4.77
CA ASN A 96 -18.19 10.01 -4.36
C ASN A 96 -17.97 11.07 -3.28
N LYS A 97 -18.57 12.26 -3.46
CA LYS A 97 -18.46 13.39 -2.51
C LYS A 97 -19.01 13.11 -1.11
N LYS A 98 -19.81 12.07 -0.96
CA LYS A 98 -20.36 11.62 0.33
C LYS A 98 -19.53 10.48 0.95
N THR A 99 -18.48 10.04 0.27
CA THR A 99 -17.56 9.04 0.80
C THR A 99 -16.44 9.77 1.52
N ASN A 100 -16.16 9.33 2.72
CA ASN A 100 -15.03 9.78 3.50
C ASN A 100 -14.34 8.56 4.13
N VAL A 101 -13.02 8.52 4.04
CA VAL A 101 -12.20 7.51 4.71
C VAL A 101 -11.34 8.24 5.71
N GLU A 102 -11.50 7.91 6.98
CA GLU A 102 -10.71 8.46 8.05
C GLU A 102 -9.86 7.35 8.66
N LEU A 103 -8.54 7.55 8.67
CA LEU A 103 -7.59 6.64 9.31
C LEU A 103 -6.96 7.37 10.50
N ILE A 104 -7.14 6.81 11.69
CA ILE A 104 -6.61 7.33 12.94
C ILE A 104 -5.67 6.28 13.52
N VAL A 105 -4.43 6.68 13.79
CA VAL A 105 -3.45 5.85 14.47
C VAL A 105 -3.14 6.47 15.83
N SER A 106 -2.99 5.65 16.85
CA SER A 106 -2.67 6.11 18.20
C SER A 106 -1.76 5.12 18.91
N SER A 107 -0.68 5.61 19.51
CA SER A 107 0.17 4.77 20.37
C SER A 107 -0.57 4.44 21.67
N ILE A 108 -0.69 3.15 21.98
CA ILE A 108 -1.14 2.65 23.27
C ILE A 108 0.05 2.58 24.23
N ASP A 109 1.18 2.07 23.73
CA ASP A 109 2.49 2.09 24.38
C ASP A 109 3.62 2.14 23.32
N SER A 110 4.87 1.90 23.72
CA SER A 110 6.03 2.02 22.83
C SER A 110 6.04 1.05 21.65
N GLU A 111 5.37 -0.10 21.78
CA GLU A 111 5.39 -1.17 20.78
C GLU A 111 3.98 -1.51 20.29
N LYS A 112 2.93 -0.99 20.93
CA LYS A 112 1.53 -1.25 20.57
C LYS A 112 0.82 -0.01 20.07
N TYR A 113 0.20 -0.14 18.90
CA TYR A 113 -0.57 0.92 18.24
C TYR A 113 -2.02 0.49 18.03
N GLN A 114 -2.94 1.41 18.21
CA GLN A 114 -4.32 1.29 17.78
C GLN A 114 -4.45 1.89 16.38
N VAL A 115 -5.10 1.19 15.47
CA VAL A 115 -5.41 1.65 14.12
C VAL A 115 -6.93 1.58 13.94
N MET A 116 -7.55 2.74 13.75
CA MET A 116 -8.98 2.87 13.48
C MET A 116 -9.19 3.37 12.05
N LEU A 117 -10.02 2.66 11.29
CA LEU A 117 -10.43 3.04 9.95
C LEU A 117 -11.95 3.23 9.94
N ASN A 118 -12.40 4.45 9.71
CA ASN A 118 -13.80 4.77 9.55
C ASN A 118 -14.10 5.01 8.07
N PHE A 119 -15.03 4.22 7.52
CA PHE A 119 -15.53 4.38 6.17
C PHE A 119 -16.97 4.90 6.23
N GLU A 120 -17.16 6.16 5.86
CA GLU A 120 -18.47 6.79 5.75
C GLU A 120 -18.89 6.87 4.29
N SER A 121 -20.15 6.55 4.01
CA SER A 121 -20.72 6.65 2.67
C SER A 121 -22.18 7.10 2.72
N HIS A 122 -22.82 7.19 1.55
CA HIS A 122 -24.25 7.46 1.44
C HIS A 122 -25.18 6.36 2.00
N LYS A 123 -24.68 5.15 2.32
CA LYS A 123 -25.48 4.06 2.93
C LYS A 123 -25.27 3.93 4.44
N GLY A 124 -24.20 4.52 4.99
CA GLY A 124 -23.90 4.45 6.42
C GLY A 124 -22.41 4.57 6.71
N GLU A 125 -22.06 4.28 7.95
CA GLU A 125 -20.71 4.30 8.49
C GLU A 125 -20.30 2.88 8.92
N THR A 126 -19.08 2.48 8.57
CA THR A 126 -18.46 1.24 9.00
C THR A 126 -17.14 1.57 9.68
N ASN A 127 -17.02 1.20 10.95
CA ASN A 127 -15.83 1.44 11.75
C ASN A 127 -15.05 0.16 11.99
N TYR A 128 -13.76 0.20 11.68
CA TYR A 128 -12.79 -0.82 12.01
C TYR A 128 -11.78 -0.29 13.03
N ASP A 129 -11.32 -1.16 13.91
CA ASP A 129 -10.53 -0.86 15.10
C ASP A 129 -9.71 -2.10 15.48
N TRP A 130 -8.39 -1.98 15.34
CA TRP A 130 -7.42 -3.01 15.68
C TRP A 130 -6.33 -2.47 16.60
N ASN A 131 -5.72 -3.36 17.39
CA ASN A 131 -4.40 -3.10 17.94
C ASN A 131 -3.35 -3.96 17.25
N VAL A 132 -2.23 -3.34 16.92
CA VAL A 132 -1.05 -3.95 16.30
C VAL A 132 0.08 -3.91 17.31
N ASP A 133 0.63 -5.07 17.65
CA ASP A 133 1.83 -5.19 18.44
C ASP A 133 3.04 -5.33 17.50
N MET A 134 3.87 -4.29 17.44
CA MET A 134 5.03 -4.21 16.56
C MET A 134 6.18 -5.11 17.00
N SER A 135 6.17 -5.59 18.26
CA SER A 135 7.20 -6.49 18.78
C SER A 135 6.93 -7.95 18.39
N SER A 136 5.67 -8.37 18.43
CA SER A 136 5.24 -9.74 18.17
C SER A 136 4.65 -9.94 16.78
N GLY A 137 4.18 -8.87 16.14
CA GLY A 137 3.37 -8.90 14.92
C GLY A 137 1.92 -9.30 15.17
N GLU A 138 1.48 -9.40 16.44
CA GLU A 138 0.12 -9.78 16.78
C GLU A 138 -0.88 -8.66 16.45
N ILE A 139 -1.97 -9.03 15.78
CA ILE A 139 -3.09 -8.14 15.47
C ILE A 139 -4.31 -8.60 16.27
N THR A 140 -4.90 -7.69 17.03
CA THR A 140 -6.11 -7.95 17.83
C THR A 140 -7.24 -7.04 17.37
N SER A 141 -8.44 -7.61 17.22
CA SER A 141 -9.62 -6.87 16.79
C SER A 141 -10.41 -6.33 17.98
N ASN A 142 -10.66 -5.01 18.01
CA ASN A 142 -11.38 -4.36 19.09
C ASN A 142 -12.90 -4.33 18.87
N ASN A 143 -13.37 -4.61 17.65
CA ASN A 143 -14.79 -4.67 17.32
C ASN A 143 -15.13 -5.83 16.36
N GLN A 144 -16.43 -6.08 16.14
CA GLN A 144 -16.91 -7.21 15.35
C GLN A 144 -16.57 -7.09 13.85
N GLU A 145 -16.63 -5.87 13.28
CA GLU A 145 -16.30 -5.65 11.86
C GLU A 145 -14.82 -5.94 11.59
N SER A 146 -13.96 -5.52 12.51
CA SER A 146 -12.51 -5.74 12.50
C SER A 146 -12.17 -7.22 12.63
N LYS A 147 -12.87 -7.89 13.55
CA LYS A 147 -12.73 -9.33 13.74
C LYS A 147 -13.13 -10.09 12.49
N TYR A 148 -14.23 -9.69 11.85
CA TYR A 148 -14.66 -10.32 10.61
C TYR A 148 -13.61 -10.21 9.50
N ILE A 149 -12.92 -9.07 9.39
CA ILE A 149 -11.84 -8.90 8.42
C ILE A 149 -10.65 -9.81 8.74
N ILE A 150 -10.21 -9.89 10.00
CA ILE A 150 -9.10 -10.78 10.39
C ILE A 150 -9.49 -12.24 10.18
N ASP A 151 -10.68 -12.66 10.60
CA ASP A 151 -11.19 -14.01 10.37
C ASP A 151 -11.24 -14.32 8.85
N LEU A 152 -11.70 -13.36 8.03
CA LEU A 152 -11.71 -13.52 6.58
C LEU A 152 -10.29 -13.77 6.06
N VAL A 153 -9.33 -12.91 6.43
CA VAL A 153 -7.92 -13.03 6.02
C VAL A 153 -7.28 -14.35 6.49
N ASP A 154 -7.53 -14.77 7.72
CA ASP A 154 -6.94 -15.97 8.32
C ASP A 154 -7.43 -17.28 7.69
N PHE A 155 -8.67 -17.29 7.19
CA PHE A 155 -9.32 -18.48 6.64
C PHE A 155 -9.51 -18.44 5.13
N TYR A 156 -8.96 -17.43 4.44
CA TYR A 156 -9.00 -17.33 2.98
C TYR A 156 -7.82 -18.13 2.36
N ASP A 157 -8.11 -19.36 1.93
CA ASP A 157 -7.19 -20.27 1.20
C ASP A 157 -7.20 -20.05 -0.32
#